data_AF-A0A1F8NPW4-F1
#
_entry.id   AF-A0A1F8NPW4-F1
#
_cell.length_a   1.000
_cell.length_b   1.000
_cell.length_c   1.000
_cell.angle_alpha   90.00
_cell.angle_beta   90.00
_cell.angle_gamma   90.00
#
_symmetry.space_group_name_H-M   'P 1'
#
loop_
_entity.id
_entity.type
_entity.pdbx_description
1 polymer ?
#
loop_
_entity_poly.entity_id
_entity_poly.type
_entity_poly.pdbx_seq_one_letter_code
_entity_poly.pdbx_strand_id
1 'polypeptide(L)'
;MFHKVVLHPAENYMELFERYYVPGIRGVYGVKSRNFVEFQALLFDSKKYSEKQAKDWCEKHSMKIIEFIPAEVEITPETVPSKKGAKKAK
;
A
#
# COMPACT_ATOMS: atom_id res chain seq x y z
N MET A 1 -2.09 -2.13 8.30
CA MET A 1 -0.83 -1.96 7.54
C MET A 1 -1.20 -1.66 6.11
N PHE A 2 -0.60 -0.65 5.50
CA PHE A 2 -0.92 -0.23 4.14
C PHE A 2 0.36 -0.11 3.31
N HIS A 3 0.35 -0.66 2.10
CA HIS A 3 1.34 -0.34 1.09
C HIS A 3 1.09 1.08 0.59
N LYS A 4 2.12 1.91 0.52
CA LYS A 4 2.00 3.29 0.04
C LYS A 4 2.60 3.41 -1.35
N VAL A 5 1.83 3.97 -2.27
CA VAL A 5 2.24 4.25 -3.64
C VAL A 5 2.26 5.75 -3.82
N VAL A 6 3.44 6.33 -3.97
CA VAL A 6 3.61 7.76 -4.20
C VAL A 6 3.45 8.03 -5.68
N LEU A 7 2.53 8.92 -6.01
CA LEU A 7 2.23 9.34 -7.39
C LEU A 7 2.85 10.70 -7.69
N HIS A 8 2.95 11.56 -6.67
CA HIS A 8 3.52 12.90 -6.80
C HIS A 8 4.37 13.28 -5.56
N PRO A 9 5.45 14.07 -5.74
CA PRO A 9 6.31 14.50 -4.64
C PRO A 9 5.57 15.44 -3.68
N ALA A 10 5.74 15.21 -2.37
CA ALA A 10 5.00 15.92 -1.32
C ALA A 10 5.35 17.41 -1.20
N GLU A 11 6.51 17.83 -1.71
CA GLU A 11 7.05 19.19 -1.62
C GLU A 11 6.17 20.25 -2.30
N ASN A 12 5.24 19.83 -3.15
CA ASN A 12 4.36 20.73 -3.90
C ASN A 12 3.01 21.01 -3.22
N TYR A 13 2.74 20.48 -2.02
CA TYR A 13 1.42 20.58 -1.40
C TYR A 13 1.47 21.35 -0.08
N MET A 14 0.50 22.25 0.10
CA MET A 14 0.31 23.02 1.33
C MET A 14 -0.29 22.15 2.43
N GLU A 15 -1.22 21.27 2.06
CA GLU A 15 -1.92 20.37 2.97
C GLU A 15 -2.10 19.00 2.33
N LEU A 16 -2.05 17.94 3.14
CA LEU A 16 -2.31 16.57 2.72
C LEU A 16 -3.48 16.03 3.54
N PHE A 17 -4.42 15.38 2.88
CA PHE A 17 -5.52 14.70 3.55
C PHE A 17 -5.81 13.34 2.92
N GLU A 18 -6.22 12.40 3.76
CA GLU A 18 -6.60 11.07 3.33
C GLU A 18 -8.11 11.01 3.08
N ARG A 19 -8.49 10.37 1.97
CA ARG A 19 -9.88 10.06 1.68
C ARG A 19 -10.00 8.58 1.35
N TYR A 20 -11.04 7.97 1.88
CA TYR A 20 -11.43 6.64 1.44
C TYR A 20 -11.80 6.70 -0.05
N TYR A 21 -11.16 5.87 -0.86
CA TYR A 21 -11.38 5.85 -2.30
C TYR A 21 -12.27 4.65 -2.66
N VAL A 22 -11.80 3.44 -2.35
CA VAL A 22 -12.53 2.19 -2.58
C VAL A 22 -12.19 1.17 -1.47
N PRO A 23 -12.92 0.05 -1.35
CA PRO A 23 -12.67 -0.96 -0.32
C PRO A 23 -11.24 -1.49 -0.27
N GLY A 24 -10.50 -1.07 0.76
CA GLY A 24 -9.10 -1.43 0.95
C GLY A 24 -8.09 -0.52 0.25
N ILE A 25 -8.53 0.61 -0.33
CA ILE A 25 -7.65 1.62 -0.92
C ILE A 25 -8.07 3.01 -0.43
N ARG A 26 -7.12 3.75 0.14
CA ARG A 26 -7.29 5.17 0.51
C ARG A 26 -6.44 6.03 -0.41
N GLY A 27 -7.00 7.13 -0.88
CA GLY A 27 -6.27 8.16 -1.61
C GLY A 27 -5.74 9.20 -0.65
N VAL A 28 -4.46 9.54 -0.79
CA VAL A 28 -3.86 10.73 -0.18
C VAL A 28 -3.91 11.82 -1.22
N TYR A 29 -4.58 12.93 -0.88
CA TYR A 29 -4.75 14.08 -1.74
C TYR A 29 -3.97 15.25 -1.18
N GLY A 30 -3.25 15.95 -2.06
CA GLY A 30 -2.53 17.16 -1.72
C GLY A 30 -3.21 18.39 -2.28
N VAL A 31 -3.38 19.40 -1.44
CA VAL A 31 -3.84 20.74 -1.82
C VAL A 31 -2.62 21.52 -2.30
N LYS A 32 -2.53 21.76 -3.61
CA LYS A 32 -1.44 22.54 -4.22
C LYS A 32 -1.69 24.06 -4.08
N SER A 33 -2.96 24.44 -4.23
CA SER A 33 -3.46 25.82 -4.12
C SER A 33 -4.92 25.80 -3.67
N ARG A 34 -5.49 26.95 -3.26
CA ARG A 34 -6.87 27.09 -2.73
C ARG A 34 -7.96 26.32 -3.50
N ASN A 35 -7.81 26.12 -4.81
CA ASN A 35 -8.77 25.39 -5.65
C ASN A 35 -8.18 24.18 -6.40
N PHE A 36 -6.93 23.79 -6.10
CA PHE A 36 -6.27 22.69 -6.82
C PHE A 36 -5.89 21.58 -5.86
N VAL A 37 -6.57 20.45 -6.00
CA VAL A 37 -6.32 19.22 -5.25
C VAL A 37 -5.87 18.15 -6.24
N GLU A 38 -4.80 17.46 -5.91
CA GLU A 38 -4.23 16.40 -6.73
C GLU A 38 -4.02 15.12 -5.92
N PHE A 39 -3.97 13.98 -6.59
CA PHE A 39 -3.62 12.72 -5.96
C PHE A 39 -2.12 12.69 -5.66
N GLN A 40 -1.76 12.68 -4.38
CA GLN A 40 -0.37 12.62 -3.93
C GLN A 40 0.12 11.18 -3.81
N ALA A 41 -0.69 10.31 -3.20
CA ALA A 41 -0.36 8.91 -3.00
C ALA A 41 -1.62 8.04 -2.86
N LEU A 42 -1.43 6.73 -2.90
CA LEU A 42 -2.45 5.73 -2.60
C LEU A 42 -1.96 4.79 -1.51
N LEU A 43 -2.83 4.47 -0.58
CA LEU A 43 -2.61 3.52 0.50
C LEU A 43 -3.45 2.28 0.22
N PHE A 44 -2.79 1.16 -0.08
CA PHE A 44 -3.42 -0.14 -0.33
C PHE A 44 -3.33 -1.01 0.91
N ASP A 45 -4.44 -1.56 1.36
CA ASP A 45 -4.47 -2.43 2.54
C ASP A 45 -3.70 -3.72 2.26
N SER A 46 -2.64 -3.98 3.04
CA SER A 46 -1.76 -5.13 2.79
C SER A 46 -2.42 -6.48 3.07
N LYS A 47 -3.57 -6.50 3.76
CA LYS A 47 -4.36 -7.72 3.97
C LYS A 47 -5.23 -8.05 2.77
N LYS A 48 -5.50 -7.08 1.90
CA LYS A 48 -6.38 -7.23 0.72
C LYS A 48 -5.62 -7.18 -0.60
N TYR A 49 -4.55 -6.40 -0.66
CA TYR A 49 -3.79 -6.14 -1.87
C TYR A 49 -2.31 -6.42 -1.62
N SER A 50 -1.73 -7.32 -2.41
CA SER A 50 -0.28 -7.51 -2.48
C SER A 50 0.38 -6.39 -3.27
N GLU A 51 1.69 -6.20 -3.10
CA GLU A 51 2.48 -5.21 -3.85
C GLU A 51 2.24 -5.28 -5.38
N LYS A 52 2.22 -6.48 -5.95
CA LYS A 52 1.94 -6.68 -7.37
C LYS A 52 0.54 -6.22 -7.78
N GLN A 53 -0.47 -6.45 -6.93
CA GLN A 53 -1.84 -6.03 -7.19
C GLN A 53 -2.01 -4.51 -7.06
N ALA A 54 -1.30 -3.89 -6.12
CA ALA A 54 -1.28 -2.44 -5.98
C ALA A 54 -0.65 -1.75 -7.19
N LYS A 55 0.47 -2.28 -7.70
CA LYS A 55 1.12 -1.80 -8.94
C LYS A 55 0.22 -1.98 -10.17
N ASP A 56 -0.33 -3.18 -10.37
CA ASP A 56 -1.25 -3.49 -11.48
C ASP A 56 -2.51 -2.61 -11.45
N TRP A 57 -3.04 -2.32 -10.26
CA TRP A 57 -4.16 -1.39 -10.10
C TRP A 57 -3.79 0.03 -10.53
N CYS A 58 -2.63 0.54 -10.12
CA CYS A 58 -2.15 1.86 -10.53
C CYS A 58 -1.94 1.95 -12.04
N GLU A 59 -1.36 0.92 -12.67
CA GLU A 59 -1.19 0.85 -14.13
C GLU A 59 -2.53 0.84 -14.87
N LYS A 60 -3.50 0.03 -14.40
CA LYS A 60 -4.86 -0.01 -14.98
C LYS A 60 -5.58 1.33 -14.92
N HIS A 61 -5.34 2.10 -13.87
CA HIS A 61 -5.90 3.44 -13.70
C HIS A 61 -5.03 4.54 -14.33
N SER A 62 -3.99 4.19 -15.09
CA SER A 62 -3.05 5.13 -15.74
C SER A 62 -2.39 6.10 -14.74
N MET A 63 -2.14 5.63 -13.53
CA MET A 63 -1.45 6.40 -12.49
C MET A 63 0.06 6.20 -12.60
N LYS A 64 0.80 7.31 -12.66
CA LYS A 64 2.26 7.28 -12.77
C LYS A 64 2.89 7.10 -11.39
N ILE A 65 3.34 5.88 -11.10
CA ILE A 65 4.00 5.56 -9.83
C ILE A 65 5.40 6.17 -9.84
N ILE A 66 5.71 7.00 -8.84
CA ILE A 66 7.06 7.51 -8.58
C ILE A 66 7.79 6.55 -7.65
N GLU A 67 7.15 6.17 -6.55
CA GLU A 67 7.75 5.33 -5.52
C GLU A 67 6.71 4.36 -4.94
N PHE A 68 7.16 3.14 -4.64
CA PHE A 68 6.34 2.14 -3.96
C PHE A 68 7.02 1.77 -2.64
N ILE A 69 6.32 2.01 -1.54
CA ILE A 69 6.76 1.70 -0.18
C ILE A 69 5.89 0.51 0.29
N PRO A 70 6.45 -0.70 0.39
CA PRO A 70 5.71 -1.84 0.92
C PRO A 70 5.33 -1.58 2.38
N ALA A 71 4.16 -2.08 2.79
CA ALA A 71 3.84 -2.11 4.21
C ALA A 71 4.88 -3.01 4.89
N GLU A 72 5.67 -2.45 5.80
CA GLU A 72 6.64 -3.25 6.56
C GLU A 72 5.89 -4.36 7.29
N VAL A 73 6.13 -5.59 6.84
CA VAL A 73 5.72 -6.78 7.55
C VAL A 73 6.85 -7.03 8.52
N GLU A 74 6.64 -6.78 9.82
CA GLU A 74 7.47 -7.38 10.85
C GLU A 74 7.30 -8.91 10.73
N ILE A 75 8.10 -9.51 9.86
CA ILE A 75 8.37 -10.94 9.88
C ILE A 75 9.24 -11.17 11.11
N THR A 76 8.61 -11.35 12.28
CA THR A 76 9.24 -12.10 13.36
C THR A 76 9.52 -13.51 12.81
N PRO A 77 10.78 -13.96 12.71
CA PRO A 77 11.13 -15.26 12.15
C PRO A 77 10.84 -16.43 13.12
N GLU A 78 9.66 -16.47 13.74
CA GLU A 78 9.33 -17.45 14.80
C GLU A 78 8.14 -18.37 14.48
N THR A 79 7.82 -18.59 13.20
CA THR A 79 6.83 -19.61 12.85
C THR A 79 7.19 -20.34 11.57
N VAL A 80 8.20 -21.19 11.65
CA VAL A 80 8.25 -22.40 10.82
C VAL A 80 7.20 -23.39 11.36
N PRO A 81 6.12 -23.70 10.62
CA PRO A 81 5.29 -24.84 10.96
C PRO A 81 6.03 -26.12 10.55
N SER A 82 6.87 -26.65 11.43
CA SER A 82 7.33 -28.04 11.30
C SER A 82 6.11 -28.94 11.49
N LYS A 83 5.62 -29.48 10.37
CA LYS A 83 4.48 -30.38 10.27
C LYS A 83 4.53 -31.49 11.32
N LYS A 84 3.34 -31.75 11.87
CA LYS A 84 2.94 -32.84 12.75
C LYS A 84 2.86 -34.18 11.99
N GLY A 85 3.37 -35.26 12.61
CA GLY A 85 3.01 -36.67 12.37
C GLY A 85 4.02 -37.46 11.49
N ALA A 86 4.36 -38.73 11.74
CA ALA A 86 3.87 -39.73 12.68
C ALA A 86 4.83 -40.96 12.73
N LYS A 87 4.91 -41.64 13.90
CA LYS A 87 5.25 -43.07 14.17
C LYS A 87 6.43 -43.72 13.41
N LYS A 88 7.34 -44.43 14.09
CA LYS A 88 7.03 -45.70 14.77
C LYS A 88 8.14 -46.09 15.75
N ALA A 89 7.74 -46.48 16.96
CA ALA A 89 8.55 -47.25 17.90
C ALA A 89 8.76 -48.69 17.39
N LYS A 90 9.97 -49.23 17.54
CA LYS A 90 10.28 -50.50 18.22
C LYS A 90 11.79 -50.72 18.24
#